data_AF-A0A349J1Z5-F1
#
_entry.id   AF-A0A349J1Z5-F1
#
_cell.length_a   1.000
_cell.length_b   1.000
_cell.length_c   1.000
_cell.angle_alpha   90.00
_cell.angle_beta   90.00
_cell.angle_gamma   90.00
#
_symmetry.space_group_name_H-M   'P 1'
#
loop_
_entity.id
_entity.type
_entity.pdbx_description
1 polymer ?
#
loop_
_entity_poly.entity_id
_entity_poly.type
_entity_poly.pdbx_seq_one_letter_code
_entity_poly.pdbx_strand_id
1 'polypeptide(L)' 'MSDIADRVKKIVVENLGVDAGDVNEAASFIDDLGADSLDTVELVMAFE' A
#
# COMPACT_ATOMS: atom_id res chain seq x y z
N MET A 1 12.83 -7.12 14.78
CA MET A 1 12.92 -7.72 13.43
C MET A 1 12.27 -6.72 12.50
N SER A 2 12.86 -6.45 11.34
CA SER A 2 12.38 -5.40 10.43
C SER A 2 11.11 -5.89 9.74
N ASP A 3 9.94 -5.60 10.29
CA ASP A 3 8.67 -5.96 9.68
C ASP A 3 8.46 -5.09 8.43
N ILE A 4 8.94 -5.60 7.30
CA ILE A 4 8.73 -5.02 5.97
C ILE A 4 7.23 -4.79 5.76
N ALA A 5 6.38 -5.67 6.29
CA ALA A 5 4.93 -5.52 6.31
C ALA A 5 4.48 -4.20 6.96
N ASP A 6 5.06 -3.79 8.09
CA ASP A 6 4.70 -2.54 8.76
C ASP A 6 5.13 -1.32 7.95
N ARG A 7 6.31 -1.37 7.32
CA ARG A 7 6.78 -0.30 6.41
C ARG A 7 5.90 -0.19 5.18
N VAL A 8 5.55 -1.32 4.57
CA VAL A 8 4.68 -1.39 3.39
C VAL A 8 3.29 -0.86 3.75
N LYS A 9 2.69 -1.34 4.84
CA LYS A 9 1.39 -0.83 5.32
C LYS A 9 1.42 0.68 5.52
N LYS A 10 2.45 1.19 6.17
CA LYS A 10 2.56 2.64 6.44
C LYS A 10 2.66 3.45 5.15
N ILE A 11 3.49 3.02 4.20
CA ILE A 11 3.64 3.67 2.90
C ILE A 11 2.32 3.62 2.12
N VAL A 12 1.63 2.48 2.12
CA VAL A 12 0.34 2.31 1.44
C VAL A 12 -0.72 3.22 2.03
N VAL A 13 -0.85 3.29 3.35
CA VAL A 13 -1.77 4.19 4.06
C VAL A 13 -1.45 5.66 3.77
N GLU A 14 -0.17 6.04 3.74
CA GLU A 14 0.25 7.43 3.48
C GLU A 14 0.11 7.82 2.00
N ASN A 15 0.46 6.95 1.04
CA ASN A 15 0.37 7.24 -0.40
C ASN A 15 -1.05 7.17 -0.92
N LEU A 16 -1.81 6.14 -0.55
CA LEU A 16 -3.18 5.93 -1.05
C LEU A 16 -4.23 6.63 -0.19
N GLY A 17 -3.87 7.11 1.01
CA GLY A 17 -4.80 7.77 1.92
C GLY A 17 -5.91 6.84 2.44
N VAL A 18 -5.65 5.53 2.47
CA VAL A 18 -6.57 4.48 2.93
C VAL A 18 -6.35 4.14 4.40
N ASP A 19 -7.33 3.52 5.06
CA ASP A 19 -7.19 3.15 6.46
C ASP A 19 -6.25 1.94 6.63
N ALA A 20 -5.44 1.94 7.69
CA ALA A 20 -4.55 0.83 8.02
C ALA A 20 -5.32 -0.47 8.32
N GLY A 21 -6.60 -0.35 8.71
CA GLY A 21 -7.51 -1.47 8.88
C GLY A 21 -7.87 -2.17 7.56
N ASP A 22 -7.90 -1.43 6.46
CA ASP A 22 -8.24 -1.94 5.13
C ASP A 22 -7.01 -2.58 4.44
N VAL A 23 -5.80 -2.13 4.80
CA VAL A 23 -4.55 -2.71 4.27
C VAL A 23 -4.26 -4.05 4.94
N ASN A 24 -4.64 -5.12 4.26
CA ASN A 24 -4.36 -6.50 4.65
C ASN A 24 -3.59 -7.24 3.54
N GLU A 25 -2.92 -8.35 3.87
CA GLU A 25 -2.08 -9.10 2.92
C GLU A 25 -2.87 -9.73 1.77
N ALA A 26 -4.19 -9.84 1.92
CA ALA A 26 -5.10 -10.36 0.90
C ALA A 26 -5.80 -9.26 0.09
N ALA A 27 -5.61 -7.98 0.45
CA ALA A 27 -6.28 -6.85 -0.17
C ALA A 27 -5.69 -6.60 -1.56
N SER A 28 -6.56 -6.42 -2.54
CA SER A 28 -6.18 -5.92 -3.86
C SER A 28 -5.91 -4.41 -3.76
N PHE A 29 -4.71 -3.98 -4.12
CA PHE A 29 -4.40 -2.55 -4.19
C PHE A 29 -5.37 -1.80 -5.11
N ILE A 30 -5.81 -2.42 -6.20
CA ILE A 30 -6.70 -1.80 -7.19
C ILE A 30 -8.16 -1.92 -6.76
N ASP A 31 -8.62 -3.13 -6.42
CA ASP A 31 -10.05 -3.37 -6.19
C ASP A 31 -10.51 -3.00 -4.78
N ASP A 32 -9.66 -3.18 -3.75
CA ASP A 32 -10.01 -2.95 -2.36
C ASP A 32 -9.51 -1.59 -1.85
N LEU A 33 -8.30 -1.19 -2.26
CA LEU A 33 -7.69 0.09 -1.84
C LEU A 33 -7.89 1.21 -2.87
N GLY A 34 -8.46 0.91 -4.04
CA GLY A 34 -8.78 1.91 -5.05
C GLY A 34 -7.56 2.56 -5.71
N ALA A 35 -6.38 1.91 -5.63
CA ALA A 35 -5.16 2.36 -6.29
C ALA A 35 -5.35 2.33 -7.80
N ASP A 36 -4.97 3.40 -8.47
CA ASP A 36 -4.93 3.41 -9.92
C ASP A 36 -3.60 2.83 -10.47
N SER A 37 -3.50 2.76 -11.80
CA SER A 37 -2.28 2.28 -12.47
C SER A 37 -1.06 3.17 -12.24
N LEU A 38 -1.23 4.44 -11.87
CA LEU A 38 -0.15 5.37 -11.54
C LEU A 38 0.27 5.19 -10.08
N ASP A 39 -0.68 5.11 -9.15
CA ASP A 39 -0.45 4.89 -7.72
C ASP A 39 0.37 3.62 -7.48
N THR A 40 0.03 2.54 -8.20
CA THR A 40 0.77 1.27 -8.11
C THR A 40 2.22 1.38 -8.60
N VAL A 41 2.49 2.19 -9.63
CA VAL A 41 3.85 2.44 -10.13
C VAL A 41 4.63 3.33 -9.15
N GLU A 42 3.98 4.35 -8.59
CA GLU A 42 4.58 5.22 -7.57
C GLU A 42 4.90 4.46 -6.27
N LEU A 43 4.03 3.53 -5.86
CA LEU A 43 4.27 2.64 -4.72
C LEU A 43 5.49 1.75 -4.95
N VAL A 44 5.62 1.12 -6.12
CA VAL A 44 6.79 0.30 -6.46
C VAL A 44 8.07 1.14 -6.44
N MET A 45 8.05 2.36 -6.97
CA MET A 45 9.20 3.28 -6.88
C MET A 45 9.50 3.75 -5.46
N ALA A 46 8.50 3.85 -4.58
CA ALA A 46 8.70 4.18 -3.16
C ALA A 46 9.26 2.99 -2.35
N PHE A 47 9.15 1.77 -2.88
CA PHE A 47 9.67 0.55 -2.28
C PHE A 47 11.05 0.11 -2.80
N GLU A 48 11.44 0.56 -3.99
CA GLU A 48 12.80 0.41 -4.55
C GLU A 48 13.84 1.20 -3.74
#